data_AF-A0A7S1F7W5-F1
#
_entry.id   AF-A0A7S1F7W5-F1
#
_cell.length_a   1.000
_cell.length_b   1.000
_cell.length_c   1.000
_cell.angle_alpha   90.00
_cell.angle_beta   90.00
_cell.angle_gamma   90.00
#
_symmetry.space_group_name_H-M   'P 1'
#
loop_
_entity.id
_entity.type
_entity.pdbx_description
1 polymer ?
#
loop_
_entity_poly.entity_id
_entity_poly.type
_entity_poly.pdbx_seq_one_letter_code
_entity_poly.pdbx_strand_id
1 'polypeptide(L)'
;MGYTVTVNGLAGPLCTLTVHPWDRLGDLKQQIERATFIPSSEQKLISASGELVDELWFLSDVELTLVRIPVERSILLDAVRAGQEELKRVAVGYRQDREVVLAAVQQCGLALEYASEDLRRDLEVVTAAVRNNGVALSFASAELRRDRAVVHNAIWNSGFAMEFAAEEFRADPEFLYVAVQKRRGGFGQALWFGSTELRSSCKIVLAAVQSDGLALAHASEELRCDREVVLAAVKQNGKALQYAVKALRRDKCIVGTAVWQSGLALEYAEEVNHDRETVLAAVQSTGEALRFASVELRGDWTIVRRAVRRCGRALEFASDDLRADHEMVLMAVHSDGMSLEFAAEALRGNRELVTAAVHNNGLALRFGAELLRGDKEVVLAAIQNDSFALEFVGTELAKDREVVLAAVTRPTSSSCGLAIRYAAEELRAQDDVVLAAVRTSSGSALHYATDDLKSDRQVVLTAVQIYGTSLQFASADLRADRELVLAAVQSCGFRALMHSEECFHTEPGLVRIARRREAETREIDRVPRSEGRFVS
;
A
#
# COMPACT_ATOMS: atom_id res chain seq x y z
N MET A 1 0.87 -52.81 -20.04
CA MET A 1 1.16 -53.79 -18.98
C MET A 1 0.90 -53.09 -17.67
N GLY A 2 -0.14 -53.50 -16.94
CA GLY A 2 -0.39 -53.01 -15.58
C GLY A 2 0.27 -53.96 -14.60
N TYR A 3 0.79 -53.43 -13.51
CA TYR A 3 1.35 -54.20 -12.40
C TYR A 3 0.27 -54.36 -11.34
N THR A 4 0.17 -55.54 -10.73
CA THR A 4 -0.73 -55.78 -9.61
C THR A 4 -0.01 -55.42 -8.31
N VAL A 5 -0.59 -54.48 -7.57
CA VAL A 5 -0.07 -54.03 -6.27
C VAL A 5 -1.08 -54.45 -5.20
N THR A 6 -0.60 -55.16 -4.18
CA THR A 6 -1.43 -55.57 -3.04
C THR A 6 -1.22 -54.59 -1.90
N VAL A 7 -2.30 -53.96 -1.44
CA VAL A 7 -2.31 -53.02 -0.32
C VAL A 7 -2.83 -53.73 0.92
N ASN A 8 -1.97 -53.84 1.92
CA ASN A 8 -2.18 -54.46 3.21
C ASN A 8 -2.44 -53.39 4.27
N GLY A 9 -3.40 -53.63 5.16
CA GLY A 9 -3.54 -52.89 6.42
C GLY A 9 -2.81 -53.62 7.55
N LEU A 10 -2.80 -53.02 8.74
CA LEU A 10 -2.22 -53.63 9.94
C LEU A 10 -2.91 -54.95 10.37
N ALA A 11 -4.11 -55.22 9.85
CA ALA A 11 -4.91 -56.41 10.15
C ALA A 11 -5.00 -57.43 8.99
N GLY A 12 -4.29 -57.22 7.88
CA GLY A 12 -4.30 -58.09 6.70
C GLY A 12 -4.55 -57.35 5.37
N PRO A 13 -4.68 -58.09 4.24
CA PRO A 13 -4.84 -57.50 2.92
C PRO A 13 -6.16 -56.72 2.79
N LEU A 14 -6.08 -55.47 2.32
CA LEU A 14 -7.23 -54.57 2.15
C LEU A 14 -7.76 -54.60 0.72
N CYS A 15 -6.88 -54.42 -0.28
CA CYS A 15 -7.27 -54.44 -1.68
C CYS A 15 -6.09 -54.75 -2.60
N THR A 16 -6.38 -55.30 -3.78
CA THR A 16 -5.41 -55.47 -4.87
C THR A 16 -5.79 -54.55 -6.01
N LEU A 17 -4.86 -53.70 -6.45
CA LEU A 17 -5.09 -52.69 -7.47
C LEU A 17 -4.18 -52.93 -8.67
N THR A 18 -4.63 -52.52 -9.86
CA THR A 18 -3.80 -52.56 -11.06
C THR A 18 -3.25 -51.16 -11.30
N VAL A 19 -1.94 -51.01 -11.17
CA VAL A 19 -1.24 -49.72 -11.31
C VAL A 19 -0.48 -49.71 -12.62
N HIS A 20 -0.56 -48.60 -13.34
CA HIS A 20 0.18 -48.41 -14.58
C HIS A 20 1.48 -47.64 -14.34
N PRO A 21 2.53 -47.85 -15.17
CA PRO A 21 3.81 -47.16 -15.00
C PRO A 21 3.75 -45.63 -15.15
N TRP A 22 2.64 -45.08 -15.67
CA TRP A 22 2.41 -43.64 -15.81
C TRP A 22 1.49 -43.05 -14.73
N ASP A 23 0.94 -43.88 -13.82
CA ASP A 23 0.12 -43.39 -12.71
C ASP A 23 1.01 -42.62 -11.72
N ARG A 24 0.47 -41.55 -11.13
CA ARG A 24 1.13 -40.82 -10.03
C ARG A 24 0.69 -41.38 -8.69
N LEU A 25 1.46 -41.11 -7.63
CA LEU A 25 1.08 -41.50 -6.26
C LEU A 25 -0.34 -41.02 -5.88
N GLY A 26 -0.75 -39.85 -6.38
CA GLY A 26 -2.12 -39.34 -6.20
C GLY A 26 -3.19 -40.24 -6.82
N ASP A 27 -2.94 -40.81 -8.00
CA ASP A 27 -3.89 -41.71 -8.69
C ASP A 27 -4.02 -43.03 -7.93
N LEU A 28 -2.90 -43.57 -7.43
CA LEU A 28 -2.88 -44.76 -6.57
C LEU A 28 -3.68 -44.53 -5.28
N LYS A 29 -3.45 -43.40 -4.59
CA LYS A 29 -4.20 -43.07 -3.37
C LYS A 29 -5.69 -42.92 -3.63
N GLN A 30 -6.08 -42.33 -4.77
CA GLN A 30 -7.48 -42.21 -5.16
C GLN A 30 -8.12 -43.57 -5.48
N GLN A 31 -7.37 -44.50 -6.08
CA GLN A 31 -7.84 -45.87 -6.28
C GLN A 31 -8.02 -46.63 -4.95
N ILE A 32 -7.08 -46.48 -4.01
CA ILE A 32 -7.20 -47.05 -2.66
C ILE A 32 -8.39 -46.43 -1.91
N GLU A 33 -8.63 -45.13 -2.07
CA GLU A 33 -9.77 -44.44 -1.47
C GLU A 33 -11.10 -45.01 -1.98
N ARG A 34 -11.21 -45.24 -3.29
CA ARG A 34 -12.39 -45.90 -3.88
C ARG A 34 -12.59 -47.33 -3.39
N ALA A 35 -11.51 -48.06 -3.13
CA ALA A 35 -11.56 -49.45 -2.70
C ALA A 35 -11.80 -49.63 -1.19
N THR A 36 -11.27 -48.74 -0.36
CA THR A 36 -11.23 -48.87 1.10
C THR A 36 -12.06 -47.83 1.84
N PHE A 37 -12.57 -46.81 1.14
CA PHE A 37 -13.23 -45.62 1.71
C PHE A 37 -12.37 -44.81 2.68
N ILE A 38 -11.05 -45.05 2.71
CA ILE A 38 -10.10 -44.24 3.49
C ILE A 38 -9.70 -43.05 2.62
N PRO A 39 -9.98 -41.80 3.02
CA PRO A 39 -9.62 -40.63 2.22
C PRO A 39 -8.14 -40.61 1.86
N SER A 40 -7.78 -40.21 0.64
CA SER A 40 -6.40 -40.13 0.16
C SER A 40 -5.48 -39.30 1.07
N SER A 41 -6.04 -38.36 1.81
CA SER A 41 -5.34 -37.52 2.80
C SER A 41 -5.01 -38.25 4.12
N GLU A 42 -5.72 -39.34 4.44
CA GLU A 42 -5.48 -40.23 5.58
C GLU A 42 -4.55 -41.41 5.23
N GLN A 43 -4.15 -41.56 3.96
CA GLN A 43 -3.38 -42.69 3.48
C GLN A 43 -1.87 -42.42 3.48
N LYS A 44 -1.14 -43.17 4.32
CA LYS A 44 0.32 -43.31 4.26
C LYS A 44 0.67 -44.69 3.72
N LEU A 45 1.39 -44.73 2.59
CA LEU A 45 1.78 -45.98 1.92
C LEU A 45 3.26 -46.25 2.16
N ILE A 46 3.55 -47.42 2.71
CA ILE A 46 4.91 -47.85 3.05
C ILE A 46 5.21 -49.12 2.27
N SER A 47 6.30 -49.13 1.51
CA SER A 47 6.83 -50.32 0.86
C SER A 47 7.98 -50.92 1.68
N ALA A 48 8.51 -52.06 1.25
CA ALA A 48 9.70 -52.66 1.86
C ALA A 48 10.96 -51.77 1.82
N SER A 49 11.00 -50.78 0.92
CA SER A 49 12.10 -49.83 0.78
C SER A 49 11.89 -48.50 1.52
N GLY A 50 10.74 -48.31 2.16
CA GLY A 50 10.41 -47.10 2.92
C GLY A 50 9.07 -46.48 2.52
N GLU A 51 8.84 -45.23 2.93
CA GLU A 51 7.65 -44.48 2.54
C GLU A 51 7.67 -44.14 1.05
N LEU A 52 6.53 -44.33 0.38
CA LEU A 52 6.39 -43.96 -1.02
C LEU A 52 6.25 -42.44 -1.17
N VAL A 53 7.27 -41.83 -1.78
CA VAL A 53 7.29 -40.42 -2.20
C VAL A 53 7.34 -40.35 -3.72
N ASP A 54 6.18 -40.10 -4.33
CA ASP A 54 5.85 -39.85 -5.75
C ASP A 54 6.34 -40.80 -6.87
N GLU A 55 7.38 -41.60 -6.68
CA GLU A 55 7.94 -42.49 -7.70
C GLU A 55 7.33 -43.91 -7.65
N LEU A 56 6.46 -44.25 -8.61
CA LEU A 56 5.75 -45.53 -8.67
C LEU A 56 6.38 -46.58 -9.62
N TRP A 57 7.44 -46.22 -10.36
CA TRP A 57 8.00 -47.06 -11.43
C TRP A 57 8.73 -48.33 -10.95
N PHE A 58 8.98 -48.45 -9.65
CA PHE A 58 9.62 -49.61 -9.03
C PHE A 58 8.63 -50.64 -8.46
N LEU A 59 7.32 -50.41 -8.57
CA LEU A 59 6.30 -51.19 -7.84
C LEU A 59 5.91 -52.54 -8.47
N SER A 60 6.74 -53.14 -9.32
CA SER A 60 6.43 -54.46 -9.88
C SER A 60 6.38 -55.53 -8.77
N ASP A 61 5.19 -56.05 -8.50
CA ASP A 61 4.89 -57.08 -7.49
C ASP A 61 5.28 -56.70 -6.04
N VAL A 62 5.00 -55.45 -5.64
CA VAL A 62 5.31 -54.96 -4.28
C VAL A 62 4.06 -54.96 -3.39
N GLU A 63 4.20 -55.49 -2.17
CA GLU A 63 3.22 -55.33 -1.10
C GLU A 63 3.37 -53.96 -0.43
N LEU A 64 2.27 -53.21 -0.35
CA LEU A 64 2.23 -51.90 0.30
C LEU A 64 1.49 -52.00 1.62
N THR A 65 2.04 -51.42 2.69
CA THR A 65 1.33 -51.26 3.95
C THR A 65 0.67 -49.89 4.00
N LEU A 66 -0.66 -49.89 4.12
CA LEU A 66 -1.47 -48.70 4.38
C LEU A 66 -1.54 -48.44 5.88
N VAL A 67 -0.95 -47.33 6.29
CA VAL A 67 -1.07 -46.79 7.65
C VAL A 67 -2.06 -45.63 7.62
N ARG A 68 -3.10 -45.72 8.46
CA ARG A 68 -4.10 -44.66 8.58
C ARG A 68 -3.55 -43.54 9.45
N ILE A 69 -3.44 -42.36 8.86
CA ILE A 69 -3.05 -41.14 9.56
C ILE A 69 -4.29 -40.58 10.32
N PRO A 70 -4.15 -40.05 11.55
CA PRO A 70 -5.25 -39.40 12.25
C PRO A 70 -5.90 -38.28 11.42
N VAL A 71 -7.24 -38.26 11.36
CA VAL A 71 -8.04 -37.30 10.58
C VAL A 71 -7.68 -35.85 10.92
N GLU A 72 -7.46 -35.59 12.21
CA GLU A 72 -7.08 -34.28 12.74
C GLU A 72 -5.76 -33.77 12.17
N ARG A 73 -4.78 -34.65 11.95
CA ARG A 73 -3.48 -34.32 11.33
C ARG A 73 -3.65 -33.99 9.85
N SER A 74 -4.49 -34.74 9.14
CA SER A 74 -4.76 -34.53 7.72
C SER A 74 -5.43 -33.17 7.48
N ILE A 75 -6.50 -32.87 8.23
CA ILE A 75 -7.21 -31.58 8.13
C ILE A 75 -6.26 -30.43 8.44
N LEU A 76 -5.43 -30.59 9.49
CA LEU A 76 -4.45 -29.59 9.87
C LEU A 76 -3.41 -29.35 8.75
N LEU A 77 -2.87 -30.41 8.15
CA LEU A 77 -1.88 -30.29 7.09
C LEU A 77 -2.46 -29.56 5.87
N ASP A 78 -3.70 -29.85 5.49
CA ASP A 78 -4.38 -29.17 4.39
C ASP A 78 -4.68 -27.70 4.73
N ALA A 79 -5.10 -27.41 5.96
CA ALA A 79 -5.32 -26.04 6.44
C ALA A 79 -4.02 -25.21 6.46
N VAL A 80 -2.90 -25.79 6.91
CA VAL A 80 -1.57 -25.15 6.88
C VAL A 80 -1.12 -24.91 5.45
N ARG A 81 -1.29 -25.90 4.55
CA ARG A 81 -0.96 -25.74 3.12
C ARG A 81 -1.79 -24.65 2.45
N ALA A 82 -3.05 -24.49 2.85
CA ALA A 82 -3.95 -23.44 2.38
C ALA A 82 -3.70 -22.07 3.04
N GLY A 83 -2.77 -21.97 4.00
CA GLY A 83 -2.49 -20.73 4.74
C GLY A 83 -3.60 -20.31 5.71
N GLN A 84 -4.50 -21.24 6.06
CA GLN A 84 -5.63 -20.99 6.96
C GLN A 84 -5.26 -21.17 8.44
N GLU A 85 -4.16 -21.88 8.72
CA GLU A 85 -3.68 -22.14 10.08
C GLU A 85 -2.18 -21.86 10.19
N GLU A 86 -1.78 -21.11 11.22
CA GLU A 86 -0.37 -20.76 11.49
C GLU A 86 0.26 -21.71 12.51
N LEU A 87 1.54 -22.08 12.30
CA LEU A 87 2.24 -23.04 13.18
C LEU A 87 2.26 -22.62 14.67
N LYS A 88 2.20 -21.32 14.97
CA LYS A 88 2.10 -20.77 16.33
C LYS A 88 0.82 -21.19 17.07
N ARG A 89 -0.27 -21.43 16.35
CA ARG A 89 -1.60 -21.78 16.90
C ARG A 89 -1.84 -23.28 16.95
N VAL A 90 -1.04 -24.03 16.20
CA VAL A 90 -1.02 -25.49 16.20
C VAL A 90 -0.55 -26.05 17.55
N ALA A 91 -1.18 -27.14 18.00
CA ALA A 91 -0.81 -27.84 19.23
C ALA A 91 0.65 -28.32 19.20
N VAL A 92 1.32 -28.29 20.37
CA VAL A 92 2.77 -28.51 20.49
C VAL A 92 3.24 -29.84 19.89
N GLY A 93 2.42 -30.90 19.98
CA GLY A 93 2.74 -32.20 19.38
C GLY A 93 2.93 -32.17 17.86
N TYR A 94 2.17 -31.33 17.14
CA TYR A 94 2.29 -31.19 15.69
C TYR A 94 3.41 -30.22 15.27
N ARG A 95 4.01 -29.48 16.21
CA ARG A 95 5.22 -28.66 15.94
C ARG A 95 6.50 -29.48 15.87
N GLN A 96 6.43 -30.75 16.23
CA GLN A 96 7.46 -31.77 16.04
C GLN A 96 7.21 -32.59 14.76
N ASP A 97 6.08 -32.38 14.09
CA ASP A 97 5.75 -33.11 12.87
C ASP A 97 6.43 -32.46 11.67
N ARG A 98 7.35 -33.21 11.08
CA ARG A 98 8.19 -32.74 9.97
C ARG A 98 7.38 -32.23 8.78
N GLU A 99 6.30 -32.92 8.39
CA GLU A 99 5.52 -32.55 7.21
C GLU A 99 4.69 -31.29 7.45
N VAL A 100 4.10 -31.17 8.64
CA VAL A 100 3.32 -29.98 9.04
C VAL A 100 4.24 -28.76 9.10
N VAL A 101 5.41 -28.90 9.73
CA VAL A 101 6.40 -27.81 9.80
C VAL A 101 6.94 -27.46 8.42
N LEU A 102 7.28 -28.45 7.58
CA LEU A 102 7.77 -28.20 6.22
C LEU A 102 6.73 -27.43 5.38
N ALA A 103 5.46 -27.81 5.46
CA ALA A 103 4.36 -27.09 4.79
C ALA A 103 4.22 -25.66 5.33
N ALA A 104 4.33 -25.48 6.65
CA ALA A 104 4.23 -24.15 7.27
C ALA A 104 5.37 -23.22 6.84
N VAL A 105 6.62 -23.70 6.84
CA VAL A 105 7.79 -22.87 6.47
C VAL A 105 7.84 -22.52 4.99
N GLN A 106 7.25 -23.37 4.13
CA GLN A 106 7.12 -23.07 2.70
C GLN A 106 6.15 -21.91 2.44
N GLN A 107 5.12 -21.75 3.26
CA GLN A 107 4.19 -20.61 3.19
C GLN A 107 4.79 -19.37 3.86
N CYS A 108 5.34 -19.52 5.06
CA CYS A 108 5.96 -18.44 5.82
C CYS A 108 7.26 -18.93 6.47
N GLY A 109 8.42 -18.50 5.95
CA GLY A 109 9.73 -18.95 6.44
C GLY A 109 9.97 -18.68 7.94
N LEU A 110 9.35 -17.63 8.50
CA LEU A 110 9.46 -17.32 9.95
C LEU A 110 8.73 -18.33 10.85
N ALA A 111 7.89 -19.21 10.29
CA ALA A 111 7.25 -20.29 11.04
C ALA A 111 8.28 -21.22 11.71
N LEU A 112 9.52 -21.25 11.23
CA LEU A 112 10.62 -22.03 11.82
C LEU A 112 10.84 -21.69 13.32
N GLU A 113 10.50 -20.47 13.76
CA GLU A 113 10.51 -20.07 15.17
C GLU A 113 9.65 -21.00 16.06
N TYR A 114 8.57 -21.58 15.53
CA TYR A 114 7.66 -22.41 16.33
C TYR A 114 7.96 -23.91 16.21
N ALA A 115 8.84 -24.30 15.30
CA ALA A 115 9.28 -25.68 15.12
C ALA A 115 10.07 -26.17 16.36
N SER A 116 10.06 -27.49 16.58
CA SER A 116 10.90 -28.12 17.59
C SER A 116 12.39 -27.94 17.32
N GLU A 117 13.21 -28.03 18.37
CA GLU A 117 14.68 -27.93 18.24
C GLU A 117 15.27 -28.94 17.24
N ASP A 118 14.71 -30.15 17.18
CA ASP A 118 15.15 -31.18 16.23
C ASP A 118 14.86 -30.76 14.77
N LEU A 119 13.70 -30.13 14.51
CA LEU A 119 13.36 -29.64 13.17
C LEU A 119 14.07 -28.34 12.81
N ARG A 120 14.51 -27.55 13.79
CA ARG A 120 15.45 -26.42 13.57
C ARG A 120 16.87 -26.88 13.25
N ARG A 121 17.17 -28.17 13.41
CA ARG A 121 18.40 -28.84 12.98
C ARG A 121 18.21 -29.64 11.68
N ASP A 122 16.98 -29.82 11.21
CA ASP A 122 16.70 -30.52 9.95
C ASP A 122 17.09 -29.62 8.76
N LEU A 123 18.04 -30.10 7.96
CA LEU A 123 18.61 -29.37 6.84
C LEU A 123 17.55 -28.99 5.80
N GLU A 124 16.60 -29.87 5.50
CA GLU A 124 15.60 -29.64 4.46
C GLU A 124 14.55 -28.62 4.93
N VAL A 125 14.07 -28.77 6.16
CA VAL A 125 13.11 -27.83 6.78
C VAL A 125 13.71 -26.43 6.85
N VAL A 126 14.94 -26.31 7.35
CA VAL A 126 15.62 -25.01 7.44
C VAL A 126 15.90 -24.44 6.06
N THR A 127 16.36 -25.24 5.10
CA THR A 127 16.60 -24.76 3.73
C THR A 127 15.31 -24.27 3.07
N ALA A 128 14.19 -24.96 3.27
CA ALA A 128 12.89 -24.52 2.77
C ALA A 128 12.44 -23.19 3.41
N ALA A 129 12.60 -23.06 4.73
CA ALA A 129 12.29 -21.83 5.46
C ALA A 129 13.11 -20.64 4.97
N VAL A 130 14.43 -20.84 4.85
CA VAL A 130 15.40 -19.84 4.43
C VAL A 130 15.22 -19.43 2.97
N ARG A 131 14.83 -20.36 2.09
CA ARG A 131 14.49 -20.07 0.69
C ARG A 131 13.24 -19.20 0.55
N ASN A 132 12.28 -19.32 1.47
CA ASN A 132 11.10 -18.47 1.52
C ASN A 132 11.45 -17.09 2.11
N ASN A 133 12.12 -17.06 3.27
CA ASN A 133 12.56 -15.85 3.95
C ASN A 133 13.95 -16.04 4.58
N GLY A 134 14.96 -15.34 4.07
CA GLY A 134 16.35 -15.48 4.55
C GLY A 134 16.56 -15.18 6.04
N VAL A 135 15.70 -14.37 6.66
CA VAL A 135 15.76 -14.07 8.11
C VAL A 135 15.45 -15.32 8.97
N ALA A 136 14.79 -16.34 8.40
CA ALA A 136 14.54 -17.61 9.10
C ALA A 136 15.82 -18.29 9.61
N LEU A 137 17.00 -17.94 9.07
CA LEU A 137 18.30 -18.37 9.58
C LEU A 137 18.50 -18.03 11.07
N SER A 138 17.84 -16.99 11.60
CA SER A 138 17.87 -16.62 13.02
C SER A 138 17.31 -17.69 13.96
N PHE A 139 16.50 -18.61 13.44
CA PHE A 139 15.89 -19.72 14.20
C PHE A 139 16.55 -21.06 13.92
N ALA A 140 17.42 -21.15 12.92
CA ALA A 140 18.19 -22.36 12.64
C ALA A 140 19.17 -22.66 13.78
N SER A 141 19.57 -23.93 13.91
CA SER A 141 20.60 -24.35 14.86
C SER A 141 21.96 -23.69 14.58
N ALA A 142 22.82 -23.60 15.59
CA ALA A 142 24.16 -23.01 15.44
C ALA A 142 25.05 -23.76 14.43
N GLU A 143 24.77 -25.04 14.19
CA GLU A 143 25.43 -25.87 13.17
C GLU A 143 25.00 -25.46 11.76
N LEU A 144 23.69 -25.30 11.53
CA LEU A 144 23.17 -24.87 10.22
C LEU A 144 23.44 -23.40 9.91
N ARG A 145 23.63 -22.55 10.93
CA ARG A 145 24.18 -21.18 10.75
C ARG A 145 25.65 -21.17 10.36
N ARG A 146 26.34 -22.32 10.49
CA ARG A 146 27.69 -22.54 9.97
C ARG A 146 27.71 -23.31 8.64
N ASP A 147 26.57 -23.80 8.18
CA ASP A 147 26.50 -24.51 6.91
C ASP A 147 26.58 -23.53 5.73
N ARG A 148 27.60 -23.71 4.89
CA ARG A 148 27.89 -22.80 3.77
C ARG A 148 26.72 -22.71 2.78
N ALA A 149 26.03 -23.82 2.50
CA ALA A 149 24.96 -23.85 1.51
C ALA A 149 23.67 -23.21 2.05
N VAL A 150 23.32 -23.47 3.32
CA VAL A 150 22.17 -22.86 3.99
C VAL A 150 22.37 -21.36 4.11
N VAL A 151 23.53 -20.92 4.62
CA VAL A 151 23.86 -19.50 4.77
C VAL A 151 23.87 -18.79 3.41
N HIS A 152 24.37 -19.43 2.36
CA HIS A 152 24.37 -18.85 1.01
C HIS A 152 22.94 -18.66 0.51
N ASN A 153 22.08 -19.68 0.65
CA ASN A 153 20.67 -19.56 0.28
C ASN A 153 19.95 -18.47 1.09
N ALA A 154 20.31 -18.30 2.37
CA ALA A 154 19.75 -17.27 3.24
C ALA A 154 20.09 -15.86 2.77
N ILE A 155 21.39 -15.61 2.58
CA ILE A 155 21.92 -14.33 2.16
C ILE A 155 21.46 -14.00 0.74
N TRP A 156 21.37 -15.00 -0.13
CA TRP A 156 20.84 -14.85 -1.48
C TRP A 156 19.37 -14.40 -1.51
N ASN A 157 18.56 -14.84 -0.53
CA ASN A 157 17.16 -14.44 -0.41
C ASN A 157 17.00 -13.08 0.29
N SER A 158 17.77 -12.83 1.36
CA SER A 158 17.75 -11.59 2.15
C SER A 158 19.14 -11.27 2.68
N GLY A 159 19.70 -10.11 2.30
CA GLY A 159 21.02 -9.66 2.77
C GLY A 159 21.11 -9.53 4.29
N PHE A 160 19.98 -9.28 4.98
CA PHE A 160 19.91 -9.23 6.45
C PHE A 160 20.22 -10.58 7.11
N ALA A 161 20.11 -11.69 6.40
CA ALA A 161 20.47 -13.01 6.94
C ALA A 161 21.93 -13.09 7.39
N MET A 162 22.79 -12.20 6.88
CA MET A 162 24.19 -12.09 7.30
C MET A 162 24.35 -11.80 8.80
N GLU A 163 23.40 -11.11 9.43
CA GLU A 163 23.39 -10.88 10.89
C GLU A 163 23.29 -12.19 11.70
N PHE A 164 22.71 -13.24 11.12
CA PHE A 164 22.51 -14.51 11.79
C PHE A 164 23.55 -15.57 11.39
N ALA A 165 24.30 -15.33 10.31
CA ALA A 165 25.42 -16.18 9.93
C ALA A 165 26.54 -16.13 10.99
N ALA A 166 27.33 -17.20 11.07
CA ALA A 166 28.53 -17.24 11.90
C ALA A 166 29.54 -16.14 11.48
N GLU A 167 30.34 -15.67 12.44
CA GLU A 167 31.30 -14.57 12.25
C GLU A 167 32.27 -14.82 11.08
N GLU A 168 32.66 -16.07 10.88
CA GLU A 168 33.48 -16.57 9.78
C GLU A 168 32.94 -16.13 8.40
N PHE A 169 31.61 -16.15 8.21
CA PHE A 169 30.96 -15.75 6.96
C PHE A 169 30.73 -14.25 6.85
N ARG A 170 30.74 -13.51 7.97
CA ARG A 170 30.67 -12.03 7.94
C ARG A 170 32.00 -11.40 7.57
N ALA A 171 33.10 -12.13 7.79
CA ALA A 171 34.43 -11.77 7.32
C ALA A 171 34.74 -12.31 5.90
N ASP A 172 33.87 -13.16 5.33
CA ASP A 172 34.06 -13.72 3.99
C ASP A 172 33.59 -12.73 2.90
N PRO A 173 34.50 -12.26 2.02
CA PRO A 173 34.15 -11.33 0.95
C PRO A 173 33.18 -11.91 -0.08
N GLU A 174 33.17 -13.23 -0.30
CA GLU A 174 32.28 -13.89 -1.27
C GLU A 174 30.83 -13.78 -0.82
N PHE A 175 30.57 -14.05 0.47
CA PHE A 175 29.24 -13.95 1.06
C PHE A 175 28.72 -12.52 1.09
N LEU A 176 29.59 -11.56 1.44
CA LEU A 176 29.19 -10.16 1.45
C LEU A 176 28.92 -9.64 0.04
N TYR A 177 29.72 -10.08 -0.95
CA TYR A 177 29.46 -9.75 -2.35
C TYR A 177 28.11 -10.30 -2.83
N VAL A 178 27.78 -11.55 -2.47
CA VAL A 178 26.46 -12.15 -2.76
C VAL A 178 25.33 -11.36 -2.11
N ALA A 179 25.50 -10.94 -0.84
CA ALA A 179 24.51 -10.14 -0.11
C ALA A 179 24.20 -8.81 -0.81
N VAL A 180 25.18 -8.26 -1.53
CA VAL A 180 25.13 -6.93 -2.15
C VAL A 180 24.58 -6.94 -3.59
N GLN A 181 24.68 -8.06 -4.32
CA GLN A 181 24.45 -8.10 -5.77
C GLN A 181 22.98 -8.22 -6.26
N LYS A 182 21.98 -8.62 -5.45
CA LYS A 182 20.70 -9.16 -5.99
C LYS A 182 19.40 -8.51 -5.49
N ARG A 183 18.70 -7.79 -6.39
CA ARG A 183 17.36 -7.11 -6.40
C ARG A 183 16.16 -7.45 -5.44
N ARG A 184 16.25 -8.24 -4.37
CA ARG A 184 15.11 -8.50 -3.43
C ARG A 184 15.35 -8.08 -1.95
N GLY A 185 15.25 -6.78 -1.66
CA GLY A 185 15.35 -6.14 -0.32
C GLY A 185 16.67 -6.28 0.50
N GLY A 186 17.27 -5.15 0.92
CA GLY A 186 18.27 -5.09 2.02
C GLY A 186 19.72 -4.66 1.69
N PHE A 187 19.98 -4.09 0.51
CA PHE A 187 21.30 -4.19 -0.15
C PHE A 187 22.45 -3.31 0.33
N GLY A 188 22.18 -2.09 0.81
CA GLY A 188 23.25 -1.26 1.38
C GLY A 188 23.62 -1.67 2.79
N GLN A 189 22.65 -2.20 3.54
CA GLN A 189 22.76 -2.51 4.97
C GLN A 189 23.49 -3.83 5.23
N ALA A 190 23.62 -4.74 4.25
CA ALA A 190 24.50 -5.89 4.38
C ALA A 190 25.95 -5.47 4.70
N LEU A 191 26.38 -4.31 4.18
CA LEU A 191 27.68 -3.72 4.46
C LEU A 191 27.87 -3.35 5.94
N TRP A 192 26.79 -3.07 6.69
CA TRP A 192 26.83 -2.83 8.14
C TRP A 192 27.30 -4.07 8.92
N PHE A 193 26.93 -5.26 8.47
CA PHE A 193 27.24 -6.52 9.16
C PHE A 193 28.59 -7.13 8.75
N GLY A 194 29.20 -6.62 7.68
CA GLY A 194 30.54 -7.03 7.25
C GLY A 194 31.64 -6.54 8.20
N SER A 195 32.77 -7.26 8.21
CA SER A 195 33.94 -6.85 9.00
C SER A 195 34.49 -5.47 8.60
N THR A 196 35.33 -4.88 9.45
CA THR A 196 36.01 -3.60 9.16
C THR A 196 36.80 -3.65 7.86
N GLU A 197 37.46 -4.77 7.58
CA GLU A 197 38.28 -4.99 6.39
C GLU A 197 37.41 -4.97 5.13
N LEU A 198 36.24 -5.59 5.19
CA LEU A 198 35.30 -5.63 4.06
C LEU A 198 34.64 -4.26 3.80
N ARG A 199 34.38 -3.48 4.85
CA ARG A 199 33.91 -2.09 4.74
C ARG A 199 34.96 -1.14 4.15
N SER A 200 36.23 -1.54 4.16
CA SER A 200 37.34 -0.88 3.45
C SER A 200 37.62 -1.48 2.06
N SER A 201 36.91 -2.54 1.66
CA SER A 201 37.10 -3.16 0.34
C SER A 201 36.39 -2.38 -0.76
N CYS A 202 37.15 -1.63 -1.55
CA CYS A 202 36.62 -0.80 -2.64
C CYS A 202 35.68 -1.58 -3.58
N LYS A 203 36.02 -2.83 -3.95
CA LYS A 203 35.18 -3.66 -4.84
C LYS A 203 33.80 -3.95 -4.25
N ILE A 204 33.71 -4.27 -2.96
CA ILE A 204 32.45 -4.60 -2.30
C ILE A 204 31.63 -3.34 -2.07
N VAL A 205 32.27 -2.27 -1.58
CA VAL A 205 31.59 -1.00 -1.36
C VAL A 205 31.07 -0.43 -2.67
N LEU A 206 31.83 -0.49 -3.78
CA LEU A 206 31.36 -0.09 -5.10
C LEU A 206 30.12 -0.86 -5.55
N ALA A 207 30.11 -2.19 -5.36
CA ALA A 207 28.92 -2.98 -5.67
C ALA A 207 27.72 -2.57 -4.78
N ALA A 208 27.96 -2.24 -3.50
CA ALA A 208 26.93 -1.84 -2.55
C ALA A 208 26.31 -0.50 -2.91
N VAL A 209 27.15 0.51 -3.20
CA VAL A 209 26.67 1.85 -3.56
C VAL A 209 25.97 1.89 -4.93
N GLN A 210 26.34 0.98 -5.85
CA GLN A 210 25.65 0.83 -7.13
C GLN A 210 24.23 0.26 -6.96
N SER A 211 24.03 -0.62 -5.98
CA SER A 211 22.72 -1.17 -5.64
C SER A 211 21.89 -0.18 -4.80
N ASP A 212 22.50 0.44 -3.79
CA ASP A 212 21.90 1.40 -2.86
C ASP A 212 22.90 2.49 -2.49
N GLY A 213 22.73 3.71 -2.99
CA GLY A 213 23.67 4.81 -2.77
C GLY A 213 23.84 5.19 -1.30
N LEU A 214 22.86 4.90 -0.44
CA LEU A 214 22.96 5.17 1.00
C LEU A 214 23.90 4.18 1.72
N ALA A 215 24.31 3.08 1.06
CA ALA A 215 25.32 2.15 1.57
C ALA A 215 26.65 2.82 1.90
N LEU A 216 26.93 3.99 1.29
CA LEU A 216 28.10 4.82 1.60
C LEU A 216 28.20 5.15 3.09
N ALA A 217 27.08 5.20 3.82
CA ALA A 217 27.05 5.40 5.27
C ALA A 217 27.85 4.35 6.06
N HIS A 218 27.98 3.16 5.50
CA HIS A 218 28.61 2.00 6.14
C HIS A 218 30.03 1.74 5.64
N ALA A 219 30.49 2.47 4.63
CA ALA A 219 31.85 2.38 4.14
C ALA A 219 32.85 2.97 5.16
N SER A 220 34.10 2.51 5.09
CA SER A 220 35.19 3.08 5.88
C SER A 220 35.39 4.58 5.59
N GLU A 221 36.00 5.31 6.51
CA GLU A 221 36.29 6.75 6.30
C GLU A 221 37.15 7.00 5.06
N GLU A 222 38.09 6.09 4.78
CA GLU A 222 38.94 6.13 3.59
C GLU A 222 38.10 6.10 2.31
N LEU A 223 37.12 5.18 2.21
CA LEU A 223 36.24 5.07 1.04
C LEU A 223 35.16 6.16 0.99
N ARG A 224 34.80 6.77 2.12
CA ARG A 224 33.96 7.99 2.14
C ARG A 224 34.72 9.24 1.69
N CYS A 225 36.06 9.17 1.64
CA CYS A 225 36.95 10.15 1.05
C CYS A 225 37.33 9.80 -0.40
N ASP A 226 37.04 8.57 -0.85
CA ASP A 226 37.32 8.14 -2.21
C ASP A 226 36.33 8.77 -3.19
N ARG A 227 36.89 9.51 -4.15
CA ARG A 227 36.10 10.25 -5.13
C ARG A 227 35.28 9.35 -6.04
N GLU A 228 35.80 8.20 -6.44
CA GLU A 228 35.10 7.28 -7.36
C GLU A 228 33.92 6.61 -6.67
N VAL A 229 34.13 6.15 -5.43
CA VAL A 229 33.08 5.52 -4.61
C VAL A 229 31.96 6.51 -4.31
N VAL A 230 32.30 7.72 -3.86
CA VAL A 230 31.31 8.76 -3.58
C VAL A 230 30.55 9.16 -4.85
N LEU A 231 31.23 9.31 -5.99
CA LEU A 231 30.57 9.64 -7.25
C LEU A 231 29.60 8.53 -7.69
N ALA A 232 29.97 7.25 -7.52
CA ALA A 232 29.09 6.13 -7.81
C ALA A 232 27.84 6.13 -6.91
N ALA A 233 28.02 6.36 -5.61
CA ALA A 233 26.91 6.46 -4.64
C ALA A 233 25.95 7.60 -4.97
N VAL A 234 26.51 8.78 -5.27
CA VAL A 234 25.77 9.99 -5.58
C VAL A 234 25.00 9.89 -6.92
N LYS A 235 25.58 9.23 -7.92
CA LYS A 235 24.89 8.93 -9.19
C LYS A 235 23.66 8.04 -8.99
N GLN A 236 23.70 7.13 -8.02
CA GLN A 236 22.58 6.25 -7.68
C GLN A 236 21.53 7.00 -6.84
N ASN A 237 21.96 7.71 -5.79
CA ASN A 237 21.12 8.51 -4.90
C ASN A 237 21.85 9.78 -4.44
N GLY A 238 21.36 10.95 -4.85
CA GLY A 238 21.97 12.24 -4.54
C GLY A 238 22.06 12.54 -3.04
N LYS A 239 21.16 11.96 -2.22
CA LYS A 239 21.23 12.08 -0.75
C LYS A 239 22.41 11.33 -0.14
N ALA A 240 23.10 10.46 -0.88
CA ALA A 240 24.33 9.82 -0.44
C ALA A 240 25.45 10.82 -0.13
N LEU A 241 25.38 12.04 -0.69
CA LEU A 241 26.32 13.12 -0.43
C LEU A 241 26.47 13.43 1.08
N GLN A 242 25.43 13.20 1.87
CA GLN A 242 25.45 13.38 3.34
C GLN A 242 26.45 12.48 4.06
N TYR A 243 26.92 11.41 3.43
CA TYR A 243 27.90 10.48 4.01
C TYR A 243 29.32 10.73 3.51
N ALA A 244 29.48 11.51 2.43
CA ALA A 244 30.80 11.91 1.96
C ALA A 244 31.50 12.80 3.00
N VAL A 245 32.83 12.81 2.99
CA VAL A 245 33.61 13.74 3.82
C VAL A 245 33.40 15.19 3.38
N LYS A 246 33.58 16.15 4.31
CA LYS A 246 33.35 17.59 4.05
C LYS A 246 34.10 18.10 2.81
N ALA A 247 35.32 17.63 2.57
CA ALA A 247 36.11 18.02 1.39
C ALA A 247 35.40 17.70 0.07
N LEU A 248 34.76 16.52 -0.05
CA LEU A 248 34.02 16.11 -1.25
C LEU A 248 32.65 16.79 -1.36
N ARG A 249 32.06 17.25 -0.25
CA ARG A 249 30.84 18.07 -0.28
C ARG A 249 31.07 19.50 -0.79
N ARG A 250 32.34 19.89 -0.97
CA ARG A 250 32.75 21.15 -1.63
C ARG A 250 33.13 20.94 -3.10
N ASP A 251 33.30 19.68 -3.54
CA ASP A 251 33.64 19.38 -4.94
C ASP A 251 32.41 19.63 -5.83
N LYS A 252 32.46 20.69 -6.62
CA LYS A 252 31.37 21.11 -7.51
C LYS A 252 30.94 20.01 -8.50
N CYS A 253 31.86 19.13 -8.93
CA CYS A 253 31.53 18.05 -9.85
C CYS A 253 30.69 16.96 -9.16
N ILE A 254 31.05 16.60 -7.93
CA ILE A 254 30.28 15.63 -7.13
C ILE A 254 28.95 16.23 -6.72
N VAL A 255 28.95 17.46 -6.20
CA VAL A 255 27.71 18.15 -5.81
C VAL A 255 26.80 18.35 -7.01
N GLY A 256 27.33 18.79 -8.16
CA GLY A 256 26.54 18.93 -9.39
C GLY A 256 25.90 17.62 -9.83
N THR A 257 26.61 16.49 -9.70
CA THR A 257 26.04 15.16 -9.96
C THR A 257 24.94 14.80 -8.96
N ALA A 258 25.14 15.10 -7.67
CA ALA A 258 24.17 14.85 -6.60
C ALA A 258 22.88 15.62 -6.80
N VAL A 259 23.05 16.91 -7.09
CA VAL A 259 22.00 17.88 -7.28
C VAL A 259 21.21 17.60 -8.56
N TRP A 260 21.89 17.15 -9.62
CA TRP A 260 21.22 16.69 -10.85
C TRP A 260 20.33 15.48 -10.57
N GLN A 261 20.80 14.50 -9.79
CA GLN A 261 20.03 13.31 -9.42
C GLN A 261 18.85 13.67 -8.50
N SER A 262 19.07 14.51 -7.49
CA SER A 262 18.06 14.97 -6.53
C SER A 262 18.41 16.38 -6.06
N GLY A 263 17.61 17.38 -6.44
CA GLY A 263 17.87 18.79 -6.10
C GLY A 263 18.00 19.06 -4.59
N LEU A 264 17.34 18.24 -3.76
CA LEU A 264 17.44 18.33 -2.29
C LEU A 264 18.83 17.96 -1.74
N ALA A 265 19.70 17.36 -2.54
CA ALA A 265 21.08 17.05 -2.12
C ALA A 265 21.89 18.32 -1.78
N LEU A 266 21.44 19.50 -2.24
CA LEU A 266 22.01 20.80 -1.90
C LEU A 266 22.07 21.05 -0.38
N GLU A 267 21.15 20.44 0.39
CA GLU A 267 21.16 20.48 1.87
C GLU A 267 22.52 20.09 2.46
N TYR A 268 23.19 19.11 1.88
CA TYR A 268 24.45 18.58 2.39
C TYR A 268 25.68 19.35 1.89
N ALA A 269 25.47 20.39 1.09
CA ALA A 269 26.50 21.14 0.39
C ALA A 269 26.47 22.63 0.79
N GLU A 270 26.42 22.91 2.10
CA GLU A 270 26.30 24.26 2.68
C GLU A 270 27.33 25.26 2.14
N GLU A 271 28.54 24.81 1.84
CA GLU A 271 29.61 25.68 1.35
C GLU A 271 29.55 25.98 -0.15
N VAL A 272 28.63 25.35 -0.90
CA VAL A 272 28.40 25.64 -2.32
C VAL A 272 26.98 26.11 -2.58
N ASN A 273 26.19 26.35 -1.53
CA ASN A 273 24.82 26.84 -1.65
C ASN A 273 24.70 28.32 -2.05
N HIS A 274 25.83 29.02 -2.16
CA HIS A 274 25.94 30.37 -2.72
C HIS A 274 26.47 30.35 -4.16
N ASP A 275 26.81 29.16 -4.70
CA ASP A 275 27.21 29.02 -6.09
C ASP A 275 25.97 29.03 -6.99
N ARG A 276 25.88 30.08 -7.82
CA ARG A 276 24.72 30.33 -8.69
C ARG A 276 24.40 29.15 -9.60
N GLU A 277 25.40 28.54 -10.23
CA GLU A 277 25.20 27.46 -11.19
C GLU A 277 24.70 26.19 -10.51
N THR A 278 25.29 25.84 -9.37
CA THR A 278 24.90 24.67 -8.57
C THR A 278 23.47 24.81 -8.06
N VAL A 279 23.11 25.98 -7.51
CA VAL A 279 21.73 26.24 -7.04
C VAL A 279 20.75 26.22 -8.20
N LEU A 280 21.09 26.81 -9.35
CA LEU A 280 20.22 26.79 -10.52
C LEU A 280 19.95 25.36 -11.01
N ALA A 281 20.98 24.50 -11.03
CA ALA A 281 20.81 23.08 -11.35
C ALA A 281 19.92 22.36 -10.31
N ALA A 282 20.05 22.68 -9.02
CA ALA A 282 19.24 22.10 -7.95
C ALA A 282 17.77 22.41 -8.09
N VAL A 283 17.50 23.70 -8.28
CA VAL A 283 16.16 24.25 -8.43
C VAL A 283 15.48 23.73 -9.70
N GLN A 284 16.25 23.51 -10.77
CA GLN A 284 15.71 22.93 -12.01
C GLN A 284 15.28 21.47 -11.84
N SER A 285 15.99 20.69 -11.03
CA SER A 285 15.61 19.32 -10.68
C SER A 285 14.40 19.32 -9.74
N THR A 286 14.51 20.00 -8.60
CA THR A 286 13.50 20.08 -7.54
C THR A 286 13.32 21.54 -7.09
N GLY A 287 12.16 22.14 -7.36
CA GLY A 287 11.91 23.56 -7.02
C GLY A 287 12.09 23.90 -5.54
N GLU A 288 11.75 22.96 -4.64
CA GLU A 288 11.92 23.12 -3.18
C GLU A 288 13.39 23.20 -2.74
N ALA A 289 14.36 22.85 -3.59
CA ALA A 289 15.78 22.99 -3.27
C ALA A 289 16.19 24.44 -2.96
N LEU A 290 15.37 25.43 -3.38
CA LEU A 290 15.55 26.84 -3.07
C LEU A 290 15.70 27.10 -1.56
N ARG A 291 15.08 26.30 -0.69
CA ARG A 291 15.19 26.42 0.77
C ARG A 291 16.63 26.33 1.30
N PHE A 292 17.50 25.63 0.58
CA PHE A 292 18.89 25.39 0.98
C PHE A 292 19.85 26.40 0.37
N ALA A 293 19.39 27.24 -0.57
CA ALA A 293 20.19 28.29 -1.18
C ALA A 293 20.52 29.40 -0.17
N SER A 294 21.62 30.10 -0.42
CA SER A 294 21.97 31.29 0.36
C SER A 294 20.85 32.35 0.33
N VAL A 295 20.79 33.20 1.36
CA VAL A 295 19.78 34.26 1.45
C VAL A 295 19.81 35.16 0.20
N GLU A 296 21.01 35.45 -0.31
CA GLU A 296 21.22 36.25 -1.51
C GLU A 296 20.58 35.60 -2.76
N LEU A 297 20.79 34.29 -2.95
CA LEU A 297 20.22 33.57 -4.11
C LEU A 297 18.72 33.31 -3.97
N ARG A 298 18.18 33.29 -2.75
CA ARG A 298 16.73 33.32 -2.49
C ARG A 298 16.07 34.66 -2.84
N GLY A 299 16.86 35.73 -2.97
CA GLY A 299 16.43 37.01 -3.54
C GLY A 299 16.72 37.14 -5.04
N ASP A 300 17.40 36.18 -5.66
CA ASP A 300 17.69 36.24 -7.10
C ASP A 300 16.45 35.88 -7.91
N TRP A 301 15.90 36.86 -8.62
CA TRP A 301 14.72 36.69 -9.46
C TRP A 301 14.85 35.48 -10.40
N THR A 302 16.01 35.28 -11.06
CA THR A 302 16.16 34.24 -12.10
C THR A 302 16.10 32.84 -11.50
N ILE A 303 16.74 32.65 -10.35
CA ILE A 303 16.73 31.38 -9.62
C ILE A 303 15.33 31.12 -9.07
N VAL A 304 14.75 32.06 -8.33
CA VAL A 304 13.41 31.88 -7.74
C VAL A 304 12.37 31.62 -8.81
N ARG A 305 12.41 32.35 -9.93
CA ARG A 305 11.47 32.12 -11.02
C ARG A 305 11.59 30.74 -11.65
N ARG A 306 12.80 30.16 -11.70
CA ARG A 306 12.97 28.76 -12.14
C ARG A 306 12.43 27.78 -11.11
N ALA A 307 12.56 28.09 -9.81
CA ALA A 307 12.00 27.29 -8.72
C ALA A 307 10.48 27.26 -8.77
N VAL A 308 9.89 28.44 -8.83
CA VAL A 308 8.44 28.67 -8.83
C VAL A 308 7.78 28.01 -10.04
N ARG A 309 8.38 28.10 -11.23
CA ARG A 309 7.85 27.41 -12.43
C ARG A 309 7.91 25.88 -12.33
N ARG A 310 8.79 25.34 -11.49
CA ARG A 310 8.90 23.89 -11.26
C ARG A 310 7.95 23.42 -10.16
N CYS A 311 7.80 24.21 -9.10
CA CYS A 311 6.89 23.99 -7.98
C CYS A 311 6.46 25.36 -7.43
N GLY A 312 5.18 25.71 -7.56
CA GLY A 312 4.65 27.01 -7.09
C GLY A 312 4.95 27.27 -5.62
N ARG A 313 4.90 26.23 -4.77
CA ARG A 313 5.22 26.31 -3.34
C ARG A 313 6.66 26.74 -3.03
N ALA A 314 7.57 26.70 -4.01
CA ALA A 314 8.92 27.24 -3.82
C ALA A 314 8.93 28.73 -3.47
N LEU A 315 7.84 29.46 -3.73
CA LEU A 315 7.64 30.84 -3.29
C LEU A 315 7.81 31.01 -1.77
N GLU A 316 7.50 29.97 -0.96
CA GLU A 316 7.72 29.95 0.49
C GLU A 316 9.16 30.34 0.87
N PHE A 317 10.13 29.93 0.06
CA PHE A 317 11.55 30.11 0.34
C PHE A 317 12.16 31.34 -0.33
N ALA A 318 11.38 32.11 -1.10
CA ALA A 318 11.84 33.34 -1.72
C ALA A 318 12.03 34.45 -0.67
N SER A 319 12.83 35.48 -1.01
CA SER A 319 12.92 36.68 -0.19
C SER A 319 11.57 37.39 -0.06
N ASP A 320 11.39 38.16 1.01
CA ASP A 320 10.16 38.93 1.27
C ASP A 320 9.81 39.85 0.10
N ASP A 321 10.82 40.46 -0.52
CA ASP A 321 10.66 41.32 -1.70
C ASP A 321 10.04 40.56 -2.88
N LEU A 322 10.49 39.32 -3.14
CA LEU A 322 9.94 38.49 -4.23
C LEU A 322 8.58 37.89 -3.88
N ARG A 323 8.28 37.70 -2.58
CA ARG A 323 6.92 37.32 -2.12
C ARG A 323 5.94 38.50 -2.20
N ALA A 324 6.45 39.73 -2.25
CA ALA A 324 5.69 40.96 -2.50
C ALA A 324 5.67 41.38 -3.98
N ASP A 325 6.40 40.67 -4.85
CA ASP A 325 6.43 40.93 -6.29
C ASP A 325 5.21 40.30 -6.98
N HIS A 326 4.43 41.14 -7.66
CA HIS A 326 3.19 40.70 -8.31
C HIS A 326 3.44 39.64 -9.40
N GLU A 327 4.46 39.80 -10.23
CA GLU A 327 4.75 38.86 -11.33
C GLU A 327 5.18 37.50 -10.79
N MET A 328 6.07 37.49 -9.78
CA MET A 328 6.54 36.26 -9.13
C MET A 328 5.40 35.48 -8.48
N VAL A 329 4.53 36.19 -7.73
CA VAL A 329 3.37 35.56 -7.08
C VAL A 329 2.38 35.06 -8.12
N LEU A 330 2.10 35.83 -9.17
CA LEU A 330 1.22 35.40 -10.26
C LEU A 330 1.73 34.10 -10.90
N MET A 331 3.03 34.00 -11.18
CA MET A 331 3.64 32.78 -11.69
C MET A 331 3.49 31.59 -10.73
N ALA A 332 3.67 31.82 -9.43
CA ALA A 332 3.52 30.77 -8.41
C ALA A 332 2.09 30.24 -8.34
N VAL A 333 1.13 31.16 -8.32
CA VAL A 333 -0.30 30.88 -8.28
C VAL A 333 -0.77 30.11 -9.51
N HIS A 334 -0.25 30.43 -10.69
CA HIS A 334 -0.55 29.67 -11.92
C HIS A 334 0.01 28.24 -11.90
N SER A 335 1.13 28.01 -11.20
CA SER A 335 1.70 26.68 -11.06
C SER A 335 0.99 25.85 -9.99
N ASP A 336 0.62 26.46 -8.87
CA ASP A 336 -0.13 25.85 -7.76
C ASP A 336 -0.90 26.95 -7.03
N GLY A 337 -2.23 26.92 -7.11
CA GLY A 337 -3.11 27.94 -6.52
C GLY A 337 -2.92 28.11 -5.01
N MET A 338 -2.47 27.08 -4.30
CA MET A 338 -2.19 27.15 -2.86
C MET A 338 -0.99 28.03 -2.53
N SER A 339 -0.13 28.34 -3.52
CA SER A 339 1.03 29.21 -3.34
C SER A 339 0.67 30.64 -2.92
N LEU A 340 -0.59 31.05 -3.08
CA LEU A 340 -1.12 32.31 -2.55
C LEU A 340 -0.89 32.45 -1.04
N GLU A 341 -0.83 31.34 -0.30
CA GLU A 341 -0.47 31.29 1.13
C GLU A 341 0.88 31.97 1.43
N PHE A 342 1.82 31.92 0.49
CA PHE A 342 3.17 32.43 0.69
C PHE A 342 3.35 33.86 0.18
N ALA A 343 2.37 34.40 -0.55
CA ALA A 343 2.38 35.79 -0.99
C ALA A 343 2.35 36.76 0.20
N ALA A 344 2.93 37.94 0.02
CA ALA A 344 2.80 39.04 0.98
C ALA A 344 1.32 39.39 1.20
N GLU A 345 0.95 39.76 2.42
CA GLU A 345 -0.43 40.03 2.81
C GLU A 345 -1.11 41.08 1.90
N ALA A 346 -0.38 42.11 1.50
CA ALA A 346 -0.85 43.14 0.58
C ALA A 346 -1.32 42.57 -0.78
N LEU A 347 -0.70 41.49 -1.27
CA LEU A 347 -1.06 40.84 -2.53
C LEU A 347 -2.21 39.83 -2.39
N ARG A 348 -2.50 39.35 -1.18
CA ARG A 348 -3.65 38.46 -0.93
C ARG A 348 -5.00 39.18 -1.03
N GLY A 349 -4.99 40.52 -1.01
CA GLY A 349 -6.13 41.37 -1.33
C GLY A 349 -6.26 41.72 -2.81
N ASN A 350 -5.33 41.28 -3.67
CA ASN A 350 -5.40 41.57 -5.10
C ASN A 350 -6.39 40.61 -5.77
N ARG A 351 -7.48 41.17 -6.32
CA ARG A 351 -8.53 40.41 -7.02
C ARG A 351 -7.95 39.48 -8.07
N GLU A 352 -7.06 39.97 -8.94
CA GLU A 352 -6.51 39.19 -10.05
C GLU A 352 -5.74 37.96 -9.56
N LEU A 353 -4.89 38.12 -8.54
CA LEU A 353 -4.11 37.02 -7.96
C LEU A 353 -5.02 35.98 -7.29
N VAL A 354 -6.00 36.43 -6.50
CA VAL A 354 -6.95 35.50 -5.85
C VAL A 354 -7.80 34.80 -6.89
N THR A 355 -8.30 35.51 -7.91
CA THR A 355 -9.04 34.91 -9.01
C THR A 355 -8.21 33.86 -9.76
N ALA A 356 -6.95 34.15 -10.09
CA ALA A 356 -6.06 33.16 -10.71
C ALA A 356 -5.85 31.94 -9.80
N ALA A 357 -5.72 32.14 -8.48
CA ALA A 357 -5.52 31.08 -7.51
C ALA A 357 -6.72 30.15 -7.42
N VAL A 358 -7.93 30.70 -7.30
CA VAL A 358 -9.16 29.90 -7.18
C VAL A 358 -9.49 29.15 -8.47
N HIS A 359 -9.11 29.68 -9.64
CA HIS A 359 -9.27 28.97 -10.91
C HIS A 359 -8.34 27.75 -11.00
N ASN A 360 -7.15 27.82 -10.40
CA ASN A 360 -6.22 26.69 -10.34
C ASN A 360 -6.61 25.68 -9.25
N ASN A 361 -6.94 26.17 -8.04
CA ASN A 361 -7.38 25.37 -6.90
C ASN A 361 -8.42 26.16 -6.08
N GLY A 362 -9.67 25.70 -6.07
CA GLY A 362 -10.79 26.39 -5.41
C GLY A 362 -10.57 26.63 -3.91
N LEU A 363 -9.82 25.77 -3.23
CA LEU A 363 -9.52 25.92 -1.80
C LEU A 363 -8.55 27.07 -1.51
N ALA A 364 -7.88 27.63 -2.52
CA ALA A 364 -7.00 28.78 -2.37
C ALA A 364 -7.74 30.03 -1.87
N LEU A 365 -9.08 30.07 -1.98
CA LEU A 365 -9.93 31.14 -1.46
C LEU A 365 -9.66 31.43 0.03
N ARG A 366 -9.28 30.41 0.82
CA ARG A 366 -8.94 30.55 2.25
C ARG A 366 -7.83 31.56 2.54
N PHE A 367 -6.94 31.79 1.58
CA PHE A 367 -5.80 32.71 1.73
C PHE A 367 -6.11 34.12 1.21
N GLY A 368 -7.22 34.31 0.50
CA GLY A 368 -7.68 35.62 0.05
C GLY A 368 -8.14 36.50 1.22
N ALA A 369 -8.01 37.81 1.05
CA ALA A 369 -8.54 38.78 2.00
C ALA A 369 -10.06 38.60 2.20
N GLU A 370 -10.57 38.94 3.39
CA GLU A 370 -11.99 38.81 3.75
C GLU A 370 -12.93 39.44 2.72
N LEU A 371 -12.55 40.62 2.19
CA LEU A 371 -13.33 41.31 1.16
C LEU A 371 -13.54 40.47 -0.11
N LEU A 372 -12.55 39.66 -0.51
CA LEU A 372 -12.64 38.79 -1.68
C LEU A 372 -13.34 37.46 -1.36
N ARG A 373 -13.31 37.02 -0.10
CA ARG A 373 -14.13 35.90 0.38
C ARG A 373 -15.63 36.27 0.45
N GLY A 374 -15.94 37.57 0.50
CA GLY A 374 -17.28 38.13 0.31
C GLY A 374 -17.62 38.52 -1.13
N ASP A 375 -16.73 38.31 -2.10
CA ASP A 375 -16.99 38.64 -3.50
C ASP A 375 -17.65 37.48 -4.23
N LYS A 376 -18.90 37.69 -4.65
CA LYS A 376 -19.73 36.62 -5.24
C LYS A 376 -19.10 36.02 -6.50
N GLU A 377 -18.46 36.80 -7.36
CA GLU A 377 -17.86 36.27 -8.59
C GLU A 377 -16.64 35.39 -8.29
N VAL A 378 -15.77 35.86 -7.38
CA VAL A 378 -14.57 35.10 -6.97
C VAL A 378 -14.97 33.80 -6.26
N VAL A 379 -15.97 33.87 -5.38
CA VAL A 379 -16.52 32.72 -4.66
C VAL A 379 -17.15 31.70 -5.62
N LEU A 380 -17.95 32.16 -6.58
CA LEU A 380 -18.54 31.26 -7.58
C LEU A 380 -17.46 30.60 -8.44
N ALA A 381 -16.40 31.31 -8.82
CA ALA A 381 -15.25 30.72 -9.51
C ALA A 381 -14.54 29.66 -8.65
N ALA A 382 -14.36 29.92 -7.35
CA ALA A 382 -13.76 28.96 -6.41
C ALA A 382 -14.62 27.70 -6.26
N ILE A 383 -15.92 27.86 -6.05
CA ILE A 383 -16.89 26.76 -5.98
C ILE A 383 -16.94 25.99 -7.30
N GLN A 384 -16.79 26.70 -8.43
CA GLN A 384 -16.74 26.09 -9.76
C GLN A 384 -15.51 25.19 -9.96
N ASN A 385 -14.44 25.39 -9.19
CA ASN A 385 -13.28 24.50 -9.16
C ASN A 385 -13.45 23.43 -8.08
N ASP A 386 -13.71 23.82 -6.83
CA ASP A 386 -13.89 22.92 -5.67
C ASP A 386 -15.12 23.32 -4.83
N SER A 387 -16.09 22.41 -4.68
CA SER A 387 -17.31 22.64 -3.88
C SER A 387 -17.02 22.90 -2.40
N PHE A 388 -15.91 22.38 -1.86
CA PHE A 388 -15.54 22.60 -0.46
C PHE A 388 -14.96 23.99 -0.21
N ALA A 389 -14.75 24.80 -1.25
CA ALA A 389 -14.44 26.22 -1.10
C ALA A 389 -15.52 26.98 -0.30
N LEU A 390 -16.74 26.46 -0.22
CA LEU A 390 -17.84 27.01 0.59
C LEU A 390 -17.46 27.18 2.07
N GLU A 391 -16.54 26.36 2.60
CA GLU A 391 -15.99 26.51 3.96
C GLU A 391 -15.39 27.89 4.23
N PHE A 392 -14.77 28.49 3.21
CA PHE A 392 -14.00 29.72 3.34
C PHE A 392 -14.75 30.95 2.84
N VAL A 393 -16.02 30.81 2.47
CA VAL A 393 -16.85 31.91 1.99
C VAL A 393 -17.23 32.82 3.17
N GLY A 394 -17.32 34.13 2.92
CA GLY A 394 -17.79 35.08 3.92
C GLY A 394 -19.21 34.75 4.39
N THR A 395 -19.50 35.03 5.67
CA THR A 395 -20.75 34.62 6.34
C THR A 395 -22.03 35.06 5.63
N GLU A 396 -22.00 36.19 4.94
CA GLU A 396 -23.16 36.72 4.21
C GLU A 396 -23.43 35.93 2.92
N LEU A 397 -22.38 35.53 2.20
CA LEU A 397 -22.53 34.69 1.01
C LEU A 397 -22.80 33.22 1.36
N ALA A 398 -22.42 32.76 2.55
CA ALA A 398 -22.82 31.44 3.04
C ALA A 398 -24.34 31.32 3.30
N LYS A 399 -25.05 32.45 3.39
CA LYS A 399 -26.52 32.54 3.44
C LYS A 399 -27.14 32.79 2.05
N ASP A 400 -26.33 33.08 1.04
CA ASP A 400 -26.82 33.29 -0.33
C ASP A 400 -27.19 31.93 -0.93
N ARG A 401 -28.50 31.75 -1.18
CA ARG A 401 -29.07 30.53 -1.75
C ARG A 401 -28.43 30.16 -3.10
N GLU A 402 -28.10 31.12 -3.95
CA GLU A 402 -27.49 30.86 -5.25
C GLU A 402 -26.09 30.26 -5.10
N VAL A 403 -25.29 30.80 -4.17
CA VAL A 403 -23.93 30.33 -3.88
C VAL A 403 -23.96 28.91 -3.33
N VAL A 404 -24.84 28.64 -2.36
CA VAL A 404 -24.96 27.30 -1.76
C VAL A 404 -25.48 26.27 -2.75
N LEU A 405 -26.49 26.62 -3.56
CA LEU A 405 -26.97 25.73 -4.62
C LEU A 405 -25.86 25.42 -5.62
N ALA A 406 -25.12 26.44 -6.07
CA ALA A 406 -23.98 26.24 -6.97
C ALA A 406 -22.92 25.30 -6.40
N ALA A 407 -22.73 25.24 -5.07
CA ALA A 407 -21.79 24.32 -4.43
C ALA A 407 -22.32 22.87 -4.38
N VAL A 408 -23.61 22.69 -4.06
CA VAL A 408 -24.17 21.35 -3.83
C VAL A 408 -24.68 20.66 -5.10
N THR A 409 -24.95 21.40 -6.19
CA THR A 409 -25.49 20.81 -7.43
C THR A 409 -24.44 20.52 -8.49
N ARG A 410 -23.15 20.48 -8.15
CA ARG A 410 -22.08 20.30 -9.13
C ARG A 410 -22.08 18.88 -9.72
N PRO A 411 -22.19 18.71 -11.04
CA PRO A 411 -22.24 17.37 -11.63
C PRO A 411 -20.87 16.67 -11.66
N THR A 412 -19.77 17.40 -11.44
CA THR A 412 -18.39 16.90 -11.62
C THR A 412 -17.85 16.11 -10.43
N SER A 413 -18.46 16.21 -9.25
CA SER A 413 -18.01 15.51 -8.04
C SER A 413 -19.17 14.81 -7.34
N SER A 414 -19.00 13.52 -7.07
CA SER A 414 -19.95 12.68 -6.32
C SER A 414 -20.01 12.99 -4.82
N SER A 415 -19.20 13.96 -4.35
CA SER A 415 -19.16 14.41 -2.95
C SER A 415 -19.53 15.89 -2.78
N CYS A 416 -19.87 16.61 -3.85
CA CYS A 416 -20.16 18.05 -3.75
C CYS A 416 -21.38 18.38 -2.88
N GLY A 417 -22.37 17.48 -2.79
CA GLY A 417 -23.50 17.65 -1.89
C GLY A 417 -23.11 17.68 -0.41
N LEU A 418 -21.92 17.23 -0.03
CA LEU A 418 -21.42 17.35 1.34
C LEU A 418 -20.98 18.77 1.70
N ALA A 419 -20.80 19.65 0.71
CA ALA A 419 -20.50 21.06 0.96
C ALA A 419 -21.61 21.76 1.75
N ILE A 420 -22.85 21.24 1.73
CA ILE A 420 -23.97 21.75 2.52
C ILE A 420 -23.67 21.88 4.01
N ARG A 421 -22.70 21.11 4.53
CA ARG A 421 -22.25 21.21 5.94
C ARG A 421 -21.72 22.59 6.33
N TYR A 422 -21.28 23.37 5.35
CA TYR A 422 -20.76 24.73 5.53
C TYR A 422 -21.79 25.82 5.22
N ALA A 423 -22.97 25.44 4.73
CA ALA A 423 -24.05 26.39 4.51
C ALA A 423 -24.63 26.89 5.84
N ALA A 424 -25.16 28.10 5.82
CA ALA A 424 -25.88 28.65 6.97
C ALA A 424 -27.08 27.75 7.35
N GLU A 425 -27.42 27.70 8.63
CA GLU A 425 -28.46 26.80 9.15
C GLU A 425 -29.82 27.04 8.49
N GLU A 426 -30.13 28.28 8.14
CA GLU A 426 -31.37 28.66 7.45
C GLU A 426 -31.51 27.95 6.10
N LEU A 427 -30.41 27.71 5.39
CA LEU A 427 -30.40 26.96 4.13
C LEU A 427 -30.36 25.45 4.36
N ARG A 428 -29.76 24.98 5.47
CA ARG A 428 -29.82 23.58 5.90
C ARG A 428 -31.21 23.17 6.40
N ALA A 429 -32.09 24.14 6.65
CA ALA A 429 -33.50 23.96 6.99
C ALA A 429 -34.43 24.01 5.76
N GLN A 430 -33.90 24.29 4.56
CA GLN A 430 -34.69 24.30 3.32
C GLN A 430 -34.71 22.92 2.66
N ASP A 431 -35.90 22.41 2.39
CA ASP A 431 -36.14 21.10 1.80
C ASP A 431 -35.55 20.99 0.39
N ASP A 432 -35.76 21.98 -0.46
CA ASP A 432 -35.28 22.01 -1.84
C ASP A 432 -33.74 22.00 -1.93
N VAL A 433 -33.05 22.77 -1.07
CA VAL A 433 -31.58 22.83 -0.98
C VAL A 433 -31.01 21.49 -0.49
N VAL A 434 -31.56 20.93 0.59
CA VAL A 434 -31.10 19.65 1.15
C VAL A 434 -31.34 18.51 0.15
N LEU A 435 -32.50 18.45 -0.50
CA LEU A 435 -32.80 17.44 -1.51
C LEU A 435 -31.92 17.59 -2.76
N ALA A 436 -31.55 18.81 -3.15
CA ALA A 436 -30.58 19.04 -4.21
C ALA A 436 -29.19 18.46 -3.83
N ALA A 437 -28.74 18.65 -2.59
CA ALA A 437 -27.49 18.09 -2.08
C ALA A 437 -27.51 16.56 -1.91
N VAL A 438 -28.67 15.98 -1.55
CA VAL A 438 -28.85 14.52 -1.44
C VAL A 438 -28.60 13.83 -2.78
N ARG A 439 -29.04 14.45 -3.88
CA ARG A 439 -28.86 13.91 -5.25
C ARG A 439 -27.40 13.79 -5.66
N THR A 440 -26.50 14.59 -5.08
CA THR A 440 -25.09 14.66 -5.47
C THR A 440 -24.12 14.12 -4.41
N SER A 441 -24.62 13.53 -3.33
CA SER A 441 -23.81 13.02 -2.18
C SER A 441 -24.15 11.59 -1.76
N SER A 442 -24.78 10.81 -2.63
CA SER A 442 -25.21 9.42 -2.31
C SER A 442 -26.05 9.33 -1.03
N GLY A 443 -26.89 10.34 -0.76
CA GLY A 443 -27.74 10.38 0.43
C GLY A 443 -27.10 10.94 1.69
N SER A 444 -25.80 11.22 1.69
CA SER A 444 -25.06 11.64 2.89
C SER A 444 -25.32 13.09 3.30
N ALA A 445 -25.78 13.95 2.39
CA ALA A 445 -26.14 15.33 2.71
C ALA A 445 -27.24 15.45 3.77
N LEU A 446 -28.15 14.47 3.88
CA LEU A 446 -29.23 14.48 4.89
C LEU A 446 -28.68 14.52 6.33
N HIS A 447 -27.47 14.01 6.56
CA HIS A 447 -26.78 14.10 7.84
C HIS A 447 -26.65 15.54 8.36
N TYR A 448 -26.47 16.51 7.45
CA TYR A 448 -26.21 17.91 7.78
C TYR A 448 -27.48 18.78 7.77
N ALA A 449 -28.64 18.21 7.42
CA ALA A 449 -29.91 18.90 7.55
C ALA A 449 -30.24 19.18 9.03
N THR A 450 -31.16 20.11 9.29
CA THR A 450 -31.69 20.32 10.64
C THR A 450 -32.48 19.10 11.13
N ASP A 451 -32.60 18.96 12.46
CA ASP A 451 -33.33 17.84 13.06
C ASP A 451 -34.82 17.83 12.69
N ASP A 452 -35.38 19.01 12.41
CA ASP A 452 -36.73 19.17 11.87
C ASP A 452 -36.88 18.47 10.51
N LEU A 453 -35.96 18.71 9.57
CA LEU A 453 -35.99 18.04 8.25
C LEU A 453 -35.66 16.55 8.33
N LYS A 454 -34.80 16.13 9.26
CA LYS A 454 -34.55 14.71 9.52
C LYS A 454 -35.75 13.98 10.11
N SER A 455 -36.69 14.73 10.69
CA SER A 455 -37.97 14.24 11.23
C SER A 455 -39.15 14.50 10.28
N ASP A 456 -38.93 15.24 9.19
CA ASP A 456 -39.92 15.46 8.15
C ASP A 456 -40.04 14.21 7.28
N ARG A 457 -41.19 13.54 7.40
CA ARG A 457 -41.49 12.30 6.69
C ARG A 457 -41.39 12.46 5.17
N GLN A 458 -41.84 13.58 4.61
CA GLN A 458 -41.89 13.78 3.16
C GLN A 458 -40.49 14.01 2.57
N VAL A 459 -39.65 14.76 3.28
CA VAL A 459 -38.26 15.01 2.89
C VAL A 459 -37.44 13.72 2.98
N VAL A 460 -37.55 12.99 4.09
CA VAL A 460 -36.86 11.70 4.27
C VAL A 460 -37.32 10.68 3.23
N LEU A 461 -38.62 10.58 2.94
CA LEU A 461 -39.14 9.69 1.90
C LEU A 461 -38.52 9.99 0.54
N THR A 462 -38.46 11.26 0.16
CA THR A 462 -37.85 11.69 -1.11
C THR A 462 -36.36 11.37 -1.14
N ALA A 463 -35.63 11.63 -0.04
CA ALA A 463 -34.20 11.33 0.06
C ALA A 463 -33.92 9.81 -0.03
N VAL A 464 -34.73 8.99 0.62
CA VAL A 464 -34.66 7.53 0.61
C VAL A 464 -34.97 6.95 -0.77
N GLN A 465 -35.94 7.53 -1.49
CA GLN A 465 -36.25 7.12 -2.86
C GLN A 465 -35.09 7.39 -3.82
N ILE A 466 -34.36 8.50 -3.64
CA ILE A 466 -33.15 8.80 -4.41
C ILE A 466 -32.02 7.84 -4.02
N TYR A 467 -31.71 7.76 -2.72
CA TYR A 467 -30.69 6.87 -2.16
C TYR A 467 -31.20 6.22 -0.87
N GLY A 468 -31.45 4.91 -0.90
CA GLY A 468 -31.98 4.18 0.26
C GLY A 468 -31.07 4.24 1.51
N THR A 469 -29.77 4.50 1.33
CA THR A 469 -28.81 4.72 2.44
C THR A 469 -29.06 6.01 3.21
N SER A 470 -29.85 6.96 2.68
CA SER A 470 -30.22 8.19 3.39
C SER A 470 -30.98 7.90 4.69
N LEU A 471 -31.66 6.74 4.79
CA LEU A 471 -32.41 6.33 5.98
C LEU A 471 -31.55 6.37 7.26
N GLN A 472 -30.24 6.15 7.15
CA GLN A 472 -29.33 6.19 8.30
C GLN A 472 -29.28 7.54 9.03
N PHE A 473 -29.68 8.62 8.36
CA PHE A 473 -29.65 9.98 8.92
C PHE A 473 -31.03 10.50 9.33
N ALA A 474 -32.09 9.71 9.14
CA ALA A 474 -33.43 10.07 9.58
C ALA A 474 -33.56 9.94 11.11
N SER A 475 -34.56 10.63 11.68
CA SER A 475 -34.90 10.49 13.10
C SER A 475 -35.24 9.05 13.48
N ALA A 476 -35.07 8.68 14.76
CA ALA A 476 -35.34 7.32 15.23
C ALA A 476 -36.78 6.87 14.89
N ASP A 477 -37.76 7.77 15.05
CA ASP A 477 -39.17 7.51 14.74
C ASP A 477 -39.37 7.15 13.25
N LEU A 478 -38.69 7.84 12.33
CA LEU A 478 -38.78 7.56 10.90
C LEU A 478 -37.97 6.31 10.48
N ARG A 479 -36.92 5.95 11.21
CA ARG A 479 -36.21 4.66 11.03
C ARG A 479 -37.04 3.47 11.55
N ALA A 480 -38.04 3.73 12.39
CA ALA A 480 -39.05 2.78 12.84
C ALA A 480 -40.31 2.74 11.93
N ASP A 481 -40.48 3.69 10.99
CA ASP A 481 -41.59 3.70 10.04
C ASP A 481 -41.39 2.63 8.96
N ARG A 482 -42.22 1.59 9.03
CA ARG A 482 -42.19 0.45 8.10
C ARG A 482 -42.32 0.85 6.64
N GLU A 483 -43.10 1.88 6.29
CA GLU A 483 -43.27 2.30 4.90
C GLU A 483 -41.99 2.95 4.34
N LEU A 484 -41.28 3.73 5.17
CA LEU A 484 -40.00 4.33 4.82
C LEU A 484 -38.91 3.27 4.68
N VAL A 485 -38.86 2.31 5.61
CA VAL A 485 -37.93 1.17 5.53
C VAL A 485 -38.20 0.36 4.26
N LEU A 486 -39.45 0.11 3.91
CA LEU A 486 -39.83 -0.57 2.67
C LEU A 486 -39.31 0.18 1.43
N ALA A 487 -39.51 1.50 1.37
CA ALA A 487 -38.99 2.32 0.27
C ALA A 487 -37.46 2.28 0.18
N ALA A 488 -36.76 2.31 1.32
CA ALA A 488 -35.30 2.22 1.38
C ALA A 488 -34.78 0.88 0.87
N VAL A 489 -35.42 -0.21 1.30
CA VAL A 489 -35.06 -1.59 0.88
C VAL A 489 -35.31 -1.79 -0.61
N GLN A 490 -36.37 -1.21 -1.17
CA GLN A 490 -36.61 -1.22 -2.62
C GLN A 490 -35.50 -0.49 -3.40
N SER A 491 -34.94 0.58 -2.83
CA SER A 491 -33.86 1.36 -3.46
C SER A 491 -32.50 0.63 -3.41
N CYS A 492 -32.00 0.25 -2.21
CA CYS A 492 -30.63 -0.25 -2.02
C CYS A 492 -30.48 -1.62 -1.33
N GLY A 493 -31.58 -2.37 -1.16
CA GLY A 493 -31.56 -3.74 -0.66
C GLY A 493 -31.16 -3.86 0.82
N PHE A 494 -30.34 -4.85 1.17
CA PHE A 494 -29.96 -5.12 2.56
C PHE A 494 -29.20 -3.97 3.24
N ARG A 495 -28.56 -3.09 2.46
CA ARG A 495 -27.86 -1.92 3.01
C ARG A 495 -28.82 -0.98 3.76
N ALA A 496 -30.08 -0.86 3.33
CA ALA A 496 -31.08 -0.08 4.05
C ALA A 496 -31.45 -0.70 5.39
N LEU A 497 -31.53 -2.03 5.48
CA LEU A 497 -31.93 -2.73 6.71
C LEU A 497 -30.94 -2.48 7.84
N MET A 498 -29.64 -2.45 7.55
CA MET A 498 -28.58 -2.13 8.55
C MET A 498 -28.79 -0.80 9.29
N HIS A 499 -29.61 0.09 8.75
CA HIS A 499 -29.87 1.42 9.28
C HIS A 499 -31.29 1.58 9.86
N SER A 500 -32.13 0.56 9.76
CA SER A 500 -33.48 0.51 10.35
C SER A 500 -33.48 -0.05 11.78
N GLU A 501 -34.62 -0.02 12.46
CA GLU A 501 -34.80 -0.72 13.74
C GLU A 501 -34.55 -2.24 13.62
N GLU A 502 -34.01 -2.85 14.69
CA GLU A 502 -33.59 -4.27 14.68
C GLU A 502 -34.74 -5.23 14.34
N CYS A 503 -35.98 -4.84 14.66
CA CYS A 503 -37.18 -5.62 14.36
C CYS A 503 -37.36 -5.88 12.85
N PHE A 504 -36.88 -4.99 11.98
CA PHE A 504 -37.00 -5.12 10.52
C PHE A 504 -35.94 -6.02 9.88
N HIS A 505 -34.83 -6.29 10.57
CA HIS A 505 -33.76 -7.15 10.05
C HIS A 505 -34.22 -8.59 9.79
N THR A 506 -35.23 -9.04 10.53
CA THR A 506 -35.79 -10.39 10.45
C THR A 506 -37.19 -10.43 9.85
N GLU A 507 -37.76 -9.29 9.43
CA GLU A 507 -39.10 -9.25 8.82
C GLU A 507 -39.08 -10.01 7.48
N PRO A 508 -39.82 -11.13 7.34
CA PRO A 508 -39.75 -11.97 6.15
C PRO A 508 -40.10 -11.25 4.84
N GLY A 509 -40.99 -10.26 4.91
CA GLY A 509 -41.40 -9.44 3.77
C GLY A 509 -40.26 -8.56 3.24
N LEU A 510 -39.60 -7.80 4.13
CA LEU A 510 -38.49 -6.92 3.77
C LEU A 510 -37.25 -7.71 3.35
N VAL A 511 -36.92 -8.79 4.05
CA VAL A 511 -35.80 -9.67 3.72
C VAL A 511 -35.97 -10.30 2.34
N ARG A 512 -37.19 -10.69 1.96
CA ARG A 512 -37.48 -11.21 0.61
C ARG A 512 -37.25 -10.16 -0.47
N ILE A 513 -37.68 -8.91 -0.24
CA ILE A 513 -37.48 -7.79 -1.19
C ILE A 513 -35.99 -7.44 -1.30
N ALA A 514 -35.27 -7.39 -0.17
CA ALA A 514 -33.83 -7.12 -0.14
C ALA A 514 -33.03 -8.17 -0.92
N ARG A 515 -33.34 -9.47 -0.76
CA ARG A 515 -32.72 -10.57 -1.54
C ARG A 515 -33.00 -10.46 -3.03
N ARG A 516 -34.24 -10.13 -3.40
CA ARG A 516 -34.60 -9.92 -4.80
C ARG A 516 -33.78 -8.78 -5.41
N ARG A 517 -33.63 -7.67 -4.69
CA ARG A 517 -32.86 -6.53 -5.17
C ARG A 517 -31.38 -6.84 -5.34
N GLU A 518 -30.76 -7.55 -4.39
CA GLU A 518 -29.36 -8.00 -4.53
C GLU A 518 -29.14 -8.95 -5.70
N ALA A 519 -30.12 -9.83 -6.00
CA ALA A 519 -30.06 -10.70 -7.16
C ALA A 519 -30.07 -9.89 -8.47
N GLU A 520 -30.92 -8.86 -8.56
CA GLU A 520 -31.00 -7.94 -9.70
C GLU A 520 -29.68 -7.16 -9.91
N THR A 521 -29.05 -6.64 -8.85
CA THR A 521 -27.76 -5.92 -8.98
C THR A 521 -26.62 -6.84 -9.42
N ARG A 522 -26.59 -8.09 -8.95
CA ARG A 522 -25.58 -9.09 -9.36
C ARG A 522 -25.75 -9.57 -10.81
N GLU A 523 -26.95 -9.46 -11.36
CA GLU A 523 -27.24 -9.80 -12.75
C GLU A 523 -26.78 -8.70 -13.72
N ILE A 524 -26.86 -7.43 -13.30
CA ILE A 524 -26.37 -6.26 -14.07
C ILE A 524 -24.84 -6.27 -14.19
N ASP A 525 -24.12 -6.64 -13.13
CA ASP A 525 -22.64 -6.79 -13.16
C ASP A 525 -22.16 -8.00 -14.00
N ARG A 526 -23.07 -8.88 -14.41
CA ARG A 526 -22.77 -10.05 -15.27
C ARG A 526 -23.03 -9.82 -16.76
N VAL A 527 -23.56 -8.65 -17.16
CA VAL A 527 -23.68 -8.31 -18.58
C VAL A 527 -22.30 -7.86 -19.10
N PRO A 528 -21.66 -8.58 -20.03
CA PRO A 528 -20.38 -8.15 -20.59
C PRO A 528 -20.58 -6.82 -21.32
N ARG A 529 -19.69 -5.85 -21.08
CA ARG A 529 -19.56 -4.64 -21.91
C ARG A 529 -19.29 -5.09 -23.35
N SER A 530 -20.34 -5.21 -24.15
CA SER A 530 -20.24 -5.52 -25.57
C SER A 530 -19.49 -4.38 -26.25
N GLU A 531 -18.41 -4.75 -26.93
CA GLU A 531 -17.56 -3.93 -27.77
C GLU A 531 -18.41 -3.05 -28.71
N GLY A 532 -18.42 -1.74 -28.46
CA GLY A 532 -18.81 -0.74 -29.44
C GLY A 532 -17.69 -0.52 -30.44
N ARG A 533 -17.50 -1.47 -31.37
CA ARG A 533 -16.85 -1.23 -32.67
C ARG A 533 -17.89 -0.69 -33.64
N PHE A 534 -17.75 0.58 -34.06
CA PHE A 534 -18.11 1.13 -35.38
C PHE A 534 -17.24 2.39 -35.53
N VAL A 535 -16.20 2.42 -36.39
CA VAL A 535 -16.22 2.79 -37.83
C VAL A 535 -17.02 4.08 -38.03
N SER A 536 -16.47 5.24 -38.37
CA SER A 536 -15.33 5.64 -39.20
C SER A 536 -14.77 7.00 -38.75
#